data_AF-A0A7Y4VSF3-F1
#
_entry.id   AF-A0A7Y4VSF3-F1
#
_cell.length_a   1.000
_cell.length_b   1.000
_cell.length_c   1.000
_cell.angle_alpha   90.00
_cell.angle_beta   90.00
_cell.angle_gamma   90.00
#
_symmetry.space_group_name_H-M   'P 1'
#
loop_
_entity.id
_entity.type
_entity.pdbx_description
1 polymer ?
#
loop_
_entity_poly.entity_id
_entity_poly.type
_entity_poly.pdbx_seq_one_letter_code
_entity_poly.pdbx_strand_id
1 'polypeptide(L)'
;MLMGQSVTVNWVLAAWVSAGMVSGWCPPARGDAESAVRAEAIARHVGEIVRRVDRDRAAVSIVVADLADGRSLGAGYATTPLIPASIQKQLVMAAAIDQLGPGFSFRTVVGTYGRDVVVVGDGDPGLGDPRLCQAAGEEPTAVLNRWADALKRSGVSVVEGDLVVDESIFDGQWVHPSWEPNDLPKWYAAPVGGLNLADNCIEVTAFPSGGRVGWE
;
A
#
# COMPACT_ATOMS: atom_id res chain seq x y z
N MET A 1 22.58 0.12 -26.17
CA MET A 1 21.80 1.38 -26.28
C MET A 1 20.33 0.95 -26.35
N LEU A 2 19.61 1.00 -25.23
CA LEU A 2 18.20 0.62 -25.15
C LEU A 2 17.37 1.64 -25.94
N MET A 3 16.81 1.24 -27.08
CA MET A 3 15.82 2.03 -27.80
C MET A 3 14.43 1.61 -27.29
N GLY A 4 14.03 2.14 -26.13
CA GLY A 4 12.73 1.90 -25.52
C GLY A 4 11.84 3.13 -25.59
N GLN A 5 10.65 3.00 -26.17
CA GLN A 5 9.57 3.98 -25.98
C GLN A 5 9.07 3.84 -24.54
N SER A 6 9.18 4.90 -23.75
CA SER A 6 8.61 4.95 -22.40
C SER A 6 7.09 5.09 -22.50
N VAL A 7 6.36 4.05 -22.14
CA VAL A 7 4.91 4.17 -21.90
C VAL A 7 4.72 4.52 -20.43
N THR A 8 4.45 5.78 -20.15
CA THR A 8 4.07 6.24 -18.81
C THR A 8 2.56 6.10 -18.66
N VAL A 9 2.09 5.21 -17.79
CA VAL A 9 0.67 5.15 -17.41
C VAL A 9 0.49 6.08 -16.21
N ASN A 10 -0.05 7.27 -16.46
CA ASN A 10 -0.36 8.23 -15.40
C ASN A 10 -1.68 7.83 -14.72
N TRP A 11 -1.60 7.34 -13.49
CA TRP A 11 -2.77 7.26 -12.61
C TRP A 11 -2.92 8.61 -11.91
N VAL A 12 -3.88 9.43 -12.37
CA VAL A 12 -4.28 10.64 -11.66
C VAL A 12 -5.32 10.27 -10.62
N LEU A 13 -4.87 10.00 -9.40
CA LEU A 13 -5.74 10.12 -8.23
C LEU A 13 -6.01 11.62 -8.04
N ALA A 14 -7.21 12.05 -8.44
CA ALA A 14 -7.70 13.40 -8.20
C ALA A 14 -7.91 13.61 -6.69
N ALA A 15 -6.85 13.96 -5.98
CA ALA A 15 -6.96 14.57 -4.66
C ALA A 15 -7.33 16.04 -4.86
N TRP A 16 -8.58 16.38 -4.54
CA TRP A 16 -8.97 17.77 -4.32
C TRP A 16 -8.25 18.28 -3.07
N VAL A 17 -7.08 18.90 -3.27
CA VAL A 17 -6.44 19.76 -2.27
C VAL A 17 -6.83 21.19 -2.62
N SER A 18 -7.77 21.74 -1.86
CA SER A 18 -8.05 23.17 -1.87
C SER A 18 -6.84 23.90 -1.27
N ALA A 19 -5.90 24.30 -2.12
CA ALA A 19 -4.81 25.19 -1.75
C ALA A 19 -5.35 26.62 -1.65
N GLY A 20 -5.65 27.07 -0.44
CA GLY A 20 -5.81 28.49 -0.12
C GLY A 20 -4.56 28.98 0.61
N MET A 21 -3.67 29.70 -0.07
CA MET A 21 -2.52 30.35 0.55
C MET A 21 -2.86 31.76 1.07
N VAL A 22 -2.85 31.86 2.41
CA VAL A 22 -2.23 32.87 3.30
C VAL A 22 -2.56 34.37 3.12
N SER A 23 -3.15 34.97 4.17
CA SER A 23 -2.47 36.01 4.97
C SER A 23 -3.36 36.52 6.10
N GLY A 24 -3.33 35.81 7.23
CA GLY A 24 -3.80 36.32 8.50
C GLY A 24 -2.81 35.86 9.56
N TRP A 25 -2.11 36.79 10.18
CA TRP A 25 -1.40 36.52 11.43
C TRP A 25 -2.45 36.11 12.45
N CYS A 26 -2.67 34.81 12.63
CA CYS A 26 -3.51 34.29 13.68
C CYS A 26 -2.69 34.39 14.97
N PRO A 27 -3.06 35.24 15.95
CA PRO A 27 -2.40 35.19 17.25
C PRO A 27 -2.55 33.76 17.80
N PRO A 28 -1.58 33.23 18.57
CA PRO A 28 -1.77 31.94 19.22
C PRO A 28 -3.09 32.02 19.97
N ALA A 29 -4.06 31.17 19.60
CA ALA A 29 -5.32 31.11 20.28
C ALA A 29 -5.00 30.87 21.75
N ARG A 30 -5.27 31.87 22.61
CA ARG A 30 -5.34 31.61 24.05
C ARG A 30 -6.38 30.51 24.16
N GLY A 31 -5.97 29.31 24.58
CA GLY A 31 -6.90 28.22 24.80
C GLY A 31 -8.05 28.77 25.63
N ASP A 32 -9.23 28.82 25.03
CA ASP A 32 -10.42 29.30 25.71
C ASP A 32 -10.69 28.38 26.92
N ALA A 33 -11.31 28.89 27.98
CA ALA A 33 -11.60 28.09 29.16
C ALA A 33 -12.37 26.80 28.82
N GLU A 34 -13.12 26.82 27.72
CA GLU A 34 -13.84 25.67 27.17
C GLU A 34 -12.89 24.57 26.65
N SER A 35 -11.81 24.91 25.94
CA SER A 35 -10.78 23.96 25.49
C SER A 35 -10.05 23.32 26.67
N ALA A 36 -9.79 24.07 27.74
CA ALA A 36 -9.18 23.54 28.96
C ALA A 36 -10.10 22.52 29.66
N VAL A 37 -11.39 22.85 29.79
CA VAL A 37 -12.40 21.95 30.38
C VAL A 37 -12.58 20.68 29.53
N ARG A 38 -12.57 20.81 28.20
CA ARG A 38 -12.62 19.67 27.28
C ARG A 38 -11.38 18.79 27.39
N ALA A 39 -10.18 19.37 27.43
CA ALA A 39 -8.93 18.62 27.61
C ALA A 39 -8.93 17.84 28.93
N GLU A 40 -9.39 18.45 30.03
CA GLU A 40 -9.50 17.77 31.32
C GLU A 40 -10.54 16.64 31.30
N ALA A 41 -11.66 16.83 30.61
CA ALA A 41 -12.65 15.77 30.41
C ALA A 41 -12.08 14.59 29.60
N ILE A 42 -11.31 14.85 28.54
CA ILE A 42 -10.61 13.83 27.75
C ILE A 42 -9.60 13.08 28.61
N ALA A 43 -8.73 13.79 29.32
CA ALA A 43 -7.73 13.19 30.20
C ALA A 43 -8.36 12.27 31.24
N ARG A 44 -9.47 12.71 31.86
CA ARG A 44 -10.23 11.91 32.83
C ARG A 44 -10.77 10.63 32.19
N HIS A 45 -11.38 10.74 31.00
CA HIS A 45 -11.95 9.60 30.30
C HIS A 45 -10.88 8.58 29.86
N VAL A 46 -9.73 9.06 29.36
CA VAL A 46 -8.57 8.20 29.07
C VAL A 46 -8.13 7.47 30.34
N GLY A 47 -8.02 8.17 31.47
CA GLY A 47 -7.68 7.56 32.75
C GLY A 47 -8.69 6.51 33.23
N GLU A 48 -9.98 6.69 32.97
CA GLU A 48 -11.02 5.70 33.26
C GLU A 48 -10.90 4.45 32.37
N ILE A 49 -10.67 4.62 31.06
CA ILE A 49 -10.45 3.52 30.13
C ILE A 49 -9.24 2.69 30.56
N VAL A 50 -8.11 3.36 30.84
CA VAL A 50 -6.87 2.72 31.24
C VAL A 50 -7.04 1.89 32.52
N ARG A 51 -7.84 2.37 33.48
CA ARG A 51 -8.14 1.63 34.73
C ARG A 51 -9.05 0.42 34.54
N ARG A 52 -9.89 0.41 33.50
CA ARG A 52 -10.80 -0.72 33.21
C ARG A 52 -10.09 -1.89 32.52
N VAL A 53 -8.92 -1.66 31.92
CA VAL A 53 -8.17 -2.72 31.25
C VAL A 53 -7.54 -3.64 32.29
N ASP A 54 -7.86 -4.93 32.21
CA ASP A 54 -7.15 -5.99 32.94
C ASP A 54 -5.74 -6.15 32.34
N ARG A 55 -4.76 -5.56 33.04
CA ARG A 55 -3.36 -5.49 32.60
C ARG A 55 -2.61 -6.81 32.72
N ASP A 56 -3.17 -7.79 33.43
CA ASP A 56 -2.62 -9.15 33.49
C ASP A 56 -2.97 -9.95 32.22
N ARG A 57 -4.00 -9.50 31.47
CA ARG A 57 -4.46 -10.12 30.23
C ARG A 57 -4.06 -9.36 28.97
N ALA A 58 -3.92 -8.04 29.04
CA ALA A 58 -3.64 -7.21 27.88
C ALA A 58 -2.78 -5.98 28.22
N ALA A 59 -1.83 -5.67 27.32
CA ALA A 59 -1.12 -4.40 27.34
C ALA A 59 -1.89 -3.37 26.51
N VAL A 60 -1.98 -2.14 27.02
CA VAL A 60 -2.61 -0.99 26.35
C VAL A 60 -1.67 0.21 26.38
N SER A 61 -1.65 0.99 25.30
CA SER A 61 -1.02 2.30 25.20
C SER A 61 -2.00 3.23 24.51
N ILE A 62 -2.25 4.40 25.10
CA ILE A 62 -3.19 5.40 24.58
C ILE A 62 -2.51 6.77 24.64
N VAL A 63 -2.59 7.50 23.53
CA VAL A 63 -2.25 8.92 23.45
C VAL A 63 -3.34 9.61 22.66
N VAL A 64 -3.87 10.70 23.20
CA VAL A 64 -4.76 11.62 22.52
C VAL A 64 -4.04 12.96 22.46
N ALA A 65 -3.88 13.51 21.26
CA ALA A 65 -3.22 14.78 21.04
C ALA A 65 -4.13 15.73 20.27
N ASP A 66 -3.96 17.02 20.53
CA ASP A 66 -4.52 18.10 19.72
C ASP A 66 -3.73 18.18 18.41
N LEU A 67 -4.43 18.21 17.27
CA LEU A 67 -3.79 18.25 15.95
C LEU A 67 -3.23 19.63 15.62
N ALA A 68 -3.69 20.69 16.27
CA ALA A 68 -3.26 22.05 15.98
C ALA A 68 -1.85 22.35 16.51
N ASP A 69 -1.52 21.86 17.71
CA ASP A 69 -0.26 22.15 18.41
C ASP A 69 0.49 20.89 18.90
N GLY A 70 -0.06 19.69 18.68
CA GLY A 70 0.52 18.42 19.11
C GLY A 70 0.44 18.18 20.62
N ARG A 71 -0.26 19.04 21.38
CA ARG A 71 -0.37 18.94 22.83
C ARG A 71 -1.14 17.69 23.22
N SER A 72 -0.58 16.90 24.13
CA SER A 72 -1.29 15.75 24.69
C SER A 72 -2.51 16.20 25.50
N LEU A 73 -3.69 15.72 25.10
CA LEU A 73 -4.98 15.90 25.78
C LEU A 73 -5.29 14.77 26.77
N GLY A 74 -4.57 13.65 26.67
CA GLY A 74 -4.70 12.53 27.59
C GLY A 74 -3.79 11.37 27.16
N ALA A 75 -3.21 10.67 28.12
CA ALA A 75 -2.30 9.57 27.84
C ALA A 75 -2.35 8.49 28.92
N GLY A 76 -2.06 7.25 28.53
CA GLY A 76 -1.85 6.12 29.43
C GLY A 76 -0.87 5.14 28.82
N TYR A 77 0.23 4.85 29.53
CA TYR A 77 1.29 3.96 29.05
C TYR A 77 1.88 4.35 27.68
N ALA A 78 1.91 5.65 27.37
CA ALA A 78 2.23 6.19 26.05
C ALA A 78 3.55 5.70 25.44
N THR A 79 4.53 5.35 26.28
CA THR A 79 5.86 4.92 25.86
C THR A 79 6.04 3.40 25.86
N THR A 80 4.99 2.63 26.13
CA THR A 80 5.04 1.17 26.08
C THR A 80 5.08 0.69 24.63
N PRO A 81 6.12 -0.02 24.20
CA PRO A 81 6.16 -0.61 22.86
C PRO A 81 5.15 -1.76 22.77
N LEU A 82 4.36 -1.76 21.70
CA LEU A 82 3.34 -2.76 21.41
C LEU A 82 3.46 -3.20 19.95
N ILE A 83 2.97 -4.40 19.63
CA ILE A 83 2.85 -4.86 18.24
C ILE A 83 1.76 -4.02 17.56
N PRO A 84 2.10 -3.19 16.55
CA PRO A 84 1.16 -2.24 15.96
C PRO A 84 0.16 -2.89 15.00
N ALA A 85 0.40 -4.15 14.62
CA ALA A 85 -0.31 -4.81 13.52
C ALA A 85 -0.37 -3.89 12.28
N SER A 86 -1.52 -3.78 11.62
CA SER A 86 -1.67 -2.94 10.42
C SER A 86 -1.56 -1.43 10.66
N ILE A 87 -1.49 -0.95 11.90
CA ILE A 87 -1.19 0.48 12.17
C ILE A 87 0.23 0.83 11.71
N GLN A 88 1.13 -0.16 11.60
CA GLN A 88 2.47 0.00 11.01
C GLN A 88 2.42 0.67 9.62
N LYS A 89 1.34 0.45 8.86
CA LYS A 89 1.15 1.05 7.52
C LYS A 89 1.21 2.58 7.55
N GLN A 90 0.81 3.23 8.64
CA GLN A 90 0.90 4.69 8.77
C GLN A 90 2.34 5.19 8.70
N LEU A 91 3.27 4.50 9.36
CA LEU A 91 4.70 4.83 9.32
C LEU A 91 5.29 4.58 7.93
N VAL A 92 4.93 3.46 7.30
CA VAL A 92 5.39 3.11 5.95
C VAL A 92 4.88 4.13 4.92
N MET A 93 3.60 4.52 5.00
CA MET A 93 3.03 5.54 4.10
C MET A 93 3.69 6.90 4.30
N ALA A 94 3.92 7.33 5.55
CA ALA A 94 4.60 8.59 5.83
C ALA A 94 6.02 8.61 5.24
N ALA A 95 6.77 7.51 5.42
CA ALA A 95 8.11 7.37 4.85
C ALA A 95 8.08 7.34 3.30
N ALA A 96 7.11 6.65 2.71
CA ALA A 96 6.96 6.60 1.26
C ALA A 96 6.67 8.00 0.66
N ILE A 97 5.76 8.76 1.27
CA ILE A 97 5.44 10.12 0.82
C ILE A 97 6.63 11.06 0.99
N ASP A 98 7.37 10.95 2.11
CA ASP A 98 8.55 11.77 2.39
C ASP A 98 9.70 11.49 1.39
N GLN A 99 9.95 10.22 1.07
CA GLN A 99 11.07 9.80 0.23
C GLN A 99 10.76 9.88 -1.28
N LEU A 100 9.56 9.49 -1.70
CA LEU A 100 9.18 9.39 -3.11
C LEU A 100 8.42 10.63 -3.59
N GLY A 101 7.78 11.35 -2.67
CA GLY A 101 6.87 12.44 -2.97
C GLY A 101 5.46 11.96 -3.37
N PRO A 102 4.44 12.82 -3.23
CA PRO A 102 3.05 12.47 -3.52
C PRO A 102 2.75 12.28 -5.02
N GLY A 103 3.67 12.70 -5.90
CA GLY A 103 3.55 12.54 -7.35
C GLY A 103 4.34 11.35 -7.90
N PHE A 104 4.89 10.49 -7.04
CA PHE A 104 5.62 9.30 -7.49
C PHE A 104 4.72 8.38 -8.33
N SER A 105 5.31 7.72 -9.31
CA SER A 105 4.64 6.72 -10.13
C SER A 105 5.62 5.62 -10.47
N PHE A 106 5.19 4.37 -10.29
CA PHE A 106 5.95 3.21 -10.70
C PHE A 106 6.06 3.14 -12.23
N ARG A 107 7.15 2.54 -12.72
CA ARG A 107 7.40 2.41 -14.16
C ARG A 107 7.90 1.02 -14.55
N THR A 108 7.01 0.21 -15.08
CA THR A 108 7.40 -1.03 -15.79
C THR A 108 7.82 -0.72 -17.23
N VAL A 109 9.00 -1.17 -17.62
CA VAL A 109 9.54 -0.98 -18.99
C VAL A 109 9.43 -2.28 -19.77
N VAL A 110 8.92 -2.20 -21.00
CA VAL A 110 8.90 -3.33 -21.93
C VAL A 110 9.61 -2.93 -23.22
N GLY A 111 10.52 -3.77 -23.70
CA GLY A 111 11.28 -3.50 -24.91
C GLY A 111 12.03 -4.72 -25.41
N THR A 112 12.98 -4.50 -26.31
CA THR A 112 13.83 -5.55 -26.86
C THR A 112 15.30 -5.32 -26.51
N TYR A 113 16.03 -6.42 -26.36
CA TYR A 113 17.49 -6.41 -26.19
C TYR A 113 18.09 -7.54 -27.04
N GLY A 114 18.73 -7.17 -28.15
CA GLY A 114 19.17 -8.17 -29.14
C GLY A 114 17.96 -8.89 -29.75
N ARG A 115 17.86 -10.20 -29.53
CA ARG A 115 16.73 -11.03 -29.99
C ARG A 115 15.67 -11.25 -28.91
N ASP A 116 15.92 -10.76 -27.70
CA ASP A 116 15.07 -10.99 -26.54
C ASP A 116 14.05 -9.86 -26.37
N VAL A 117 12.92 -10.18 -25.76
CA VAL A 117 11.99 -9.21 -25.18
C VAL A 117 12.29 -9.12 -23.69
N VAL A 118 12.42 -7.91 -23.17
CA VAL A 118 12.72 -7.66 -21.76
C VAL A 118 11.59 -6.88 -21.11
N VAL A 119 11.12 -7.35 -19.95
CA VAL A 119 10.21 -6.65 -19.05
C VAL A 119 10.99 -6.32 -17.79
N VAL A 120 11.19 -5.03 -17.51
CA VAL A 120 11.87 -4.55 -16.31
C VAL A 120 10.82 -3.99 -15.35
N GLY A 121 10.66 -4.66 -14.21
CA GLY A 121 9.75 -4.24 -13.14
C GLY A 121 10.37 -3.20 -12.22
N ASP A 122 9.52 -2.38 -11.61
CA ASP A 122 9.90 -1.29 -10.68
C ASP A 122 9.25 -1.48 -9.29
N GLY A 123 8.74 -2.69 -9.01
CA GLY A 123 8.10 -3.03 -7.74
C GLY A 123 6.67 -2.51 -7.60
N ASP A 124 5.97 -2.19 -8.71
CA ASP A 124 4.59 -1.69 -8.70
C ASP A 124 3.64 -2.68 -8.00
N PRO A 125 3.04 -2.34 -6.85
CA PRO A 125 2.09 -3.20 -6.16
C PRO A 125 0.68 -3.14 -6.77
N GLY A 126 0.39 -2.13 -7.61
CA GLY A 126 -0.92 -1.93 -8.23
C GLY A 126 -1.05 -2.52 -9.63
N LEU A 127 0.01 -3.12 -10.17
CA LEU A 127 0.03 -3.64 -11.53
C LEU A 127 -0.99 -4.79 -11.68
N GLY A 128 -2.10 -4.51 -12.37
CA GLY A 128 -3.18 -5.47 -12.52
C GLY A 128 -3.95 -5.77 -11.22
N ASP A 129 -3.90 -4.91 -10.20
CA ASP A 129 -4.72 -5.05 -8.97
C ASP A 129 -6.20 -5.22 -9.36
N PRO A 130 -6.90 -6.29 -8.89
CA PRO A 130 -8.28 -6.56 -9.31
C PRO A 130 -9.27 -5.45 -8.98
N ARG A 131 -9.07 -4.70 -7.89
CA ARG A 131 -9.95 -3.60 -7.47
C ARG A 131 -9.72 -2.37 -8.33
N LEU A 132 -8.47 -2.03 -8.63
CA LEU A 132 -8.12 -0.93 -9.52
C LEU A 132 -8.60 -1.22 -10.95
N CYS A 133 -8.38 -2.45 -11.44
CA CYS A 133 -8.87 -2.91 -12.74
C CYS A 133 -10.40 -2.91 -12.79
N GLN A 134 -11.10 -3.42 -11.77
CA GLN A 134 -12.56 -3.36 -11.71
C GLN A 134 -13.08 -1.92 -11.74
N ALA A 135 -12.47 -1.00 -10.99
CA ALA A 135 -12.85 0.41 -11.00
C ALA A 135 -12.63 1.08 -12.38
N ALA A 136 -11.64 0.60 -13.14
CA ALA A 136 -11.35 1.04 -14.51
C ALA A 136 -12.17 0.30 -15.59
N GLY A 137 -12.95 -0.74 -15.23
CA GLY A 137 -13.64 -1.59 -16.19
C GLY A 137 -12.70 -2.47 -17.01
N GLU A 138 -11.54 -2.82 -16.46
CA GLU A 138 -10.50 -3.65 -17.09
C GLU A 138 -10.35 -5.00 -16.38
N GLU A 139 -9.82 -5.98 -17.10
CA GLU A 139 -9.34 -7.23 -16.48
C GLU A 139 -7.93 -7.04 -15.90
N PRO A 140 -7.55 -7.75 -14.82
CA PRO A 140 -6.20 -7.73 -14.25
C PRO A 140 -5.06 -7.90 -15.27
N THR A 141 -5.32 -8.68 -16.33
CA THR A 141 -4.35 -9.00 -17.38
C THR A 141 -4.34 -7.99 -18.55
N ALA A 142 -5.19 -6.97 -18.54
CA ALA A 142 -5.29 -5.98 -19.62
C ALA A 142 -3.96 -5.27 -19.90
N VAL A 143 -3.11 -5.11 -18.87
CA VAL A 143 -1.77 -4.54 -19.01
C VAL A 143 -0.86 -5.35 -19.93
N LEU A 144 -0.98 -6.69 -19.92
CA LEU A 144 -0.19 -7.58 -20.76
C LEU A 144 -0.54 -7.40 -22.24
N ASN A 145 -1.82 -7.20 -22.54
CA ASN A 145 -2.28 -6.88 -23.90
C ASN A 145 -1.69 -5.55 -24.39
N ARG A 146 -1.67 -4.52 -23.52
CA ARG A 146 -1.06 -3.22 -23.85
C ARG A 146 0.43 -3.35 -24.16
N TRP A 147 1.16 -4.18 -23.42
CA TRP A 147 2.57 -4.45 -23.68
C TRP A 147 2.78 -5.18 -25.01
N ALA A 148 2.02 -6.24 -25.27
CA ALA A 148 2.07 -6.97 -26.53
C ALA A 148 1.77 -6.05 -27.73
N ASP A 149 0.78 -5.16 -27.61
CA ASP A 149 0.45 -4.20 -28.65
C ASP A 149 1.53 -3.14 -28.85
N ALA A 150 2.19 -2.70 -27.77
CA ALA A 150 3.33 -1.80 -27.86
C ALA A 150 4.51 -2.45 -28.60
N LEU A 151 4.81 -3.71 -28.29
CA LEU A 151 5.85 -4.48 -28.99
C LEU A 151 5.52 -4.67 -30.47
N LYS A 152 4.28 -5.03 -30.80
CA LYS A 152 3.81 -5.13 -32.20
C LYS A 152 3.95 -3.81 -32.95
N ARG A 153 3.55 -2.68 -32.35
CA ARG A 153 3.73 -1.34 -32.94
C ARG A 153 5.20 -0.98 -33.13
N SER A 154 6.10 -1.53 -32.32
CA SER A 154 7.55 -1.37 -32.47
C SER A 154 8.16 -2.28 -33.55
N GLY A 155 7.36 -3.11 -34.21
CA GLY A 155 7.79 -4.01 -35.29
C GLY A 155 8.09 -5.44 -34.84
N VAL A 156 7.88 -5.77 -33.56
CA VAL A 156 8.07 -7.13 -33.05
C VAL A 156 6.86 -7.99 -33.43
N SER A 157 7.06 -8.90 -34.38
CA SER A 157 6.05 -9.90 -34.78
C SER A 157 6.37 -11.30 -34.28
N VAL A 158 7.65 -11.58 -33.98
CA VAL A 158 8.18 -12.84 -33.45
C VAL A 158 9.28 -12.50 -32.45
N VAL A 159 9.31 -13.21 -31.32
CA VAL A 159 10.44 -13.16 -30.36
C VAL A 159 11.39 -14.29 -30.75
N GLU A 160 12.54 -13.95 -31.33
CA GLU A 160 13.53 -14.94 -31.81
C GLU A 160 14.46 -15.46 -30.71
N GLY A 161 14.56 -14.73 -29.60
CA GLY A 161 15.28 -15.11 -28.39
C GLY A 161 14.32 -15.40 -27.23
N ASP A 162 14.68 -14.93 -26.04
CA ASP A 162 13.95 -15.20 -24.80
C ASP A 162 12.99 -14.06 -24.43
N LEU A 163 11.99 -14.39 -23.60
CA LEU A 163 11.25 -13.41 -22.80
C LEU A 163 11.92 -13.33 -21.43
N VAL A 164 12.59 -12.22 -21.16
CA VAL A 164 13.33 -11.97 -19.93
C VAL A 164 12.51 -11.06 -19.02
N VAL A 165 12.30 -11.50 -17.78
CA VAL A 165 11.72 -10.67 -16.72
C VAL A 165 12.86 -10.25 -15.78
N ASP A 166 13.09 -8.95 -15.69
CA ASP A 166 14.05 -8.36 -14.77
C ASP A 166 13.30 -7.79 -13.56
N GLU A 167 13.47 -8.48 -12.42
CA GLU A 167 12.91 -8.13 -11.12
C GLU A 167 13.98 -7.61 -10.14
N SER A 168 15.17 -7.27 -10.63
CA SER A 168 16.36 -6.96 -9.81
C SER A 168 16.30 -5.66 -9.00
N ILE A 169 15.22 -4.90 -9.10
CA ILE A 169 14.96 -3.73 -8.25
C ILE A 169 14.85 -4.10 -6.77
N PHE A 170 14.40 -5.33 -6.46
CA PHE A 170 14.38 -5.91 -5.13
C PHE A 170 15.33 -7.10 -5.01
N ASP A 171 15.59 -7.51 -3.78
CA ASP A 171 16.36 -8.73 -3.50
C ASP A 171 15.49 -9.99 -3.71
N GLY A 172 16.11 -11.16 -3.56
CA GLY A 172 15.42 -12.45 -3.66
C GLY A 172 14.65 -12.86 -2.40
N GLN A 173 14.36 -11.95 -1.47
CA GLN A 173 13.62 -12.25 -0.24
C GLN A 173 12.14 -11.87 -0.39
N TRP A 174 11.38 -12.75 -1.01
CA TRP A 174 10.00 -12.44 -1.39
C TRP A 174 8.98 -12.43 -0.24
N VAL A 175 9.30 -13.04 0.91
CA VAL A 175 8.43 -13.03 2.10
C VAL A 175 9.25 -12.65 3.32
N HIS A 176 8.62 -12.01 4.30
CA HIS A 176 9.32 -11.63 5.52
C HIS A 176 9.74 -12.88 6.31
N PRO A 177 11.01 -13.01 6.74
CA PRO A 177 11.54 -14.25 7.32
C PRO A 177 10.92 -14.64 8.66
N SER A 178 10.21 -13.72 9.31
CA SER A 178 9.49 -13.95 10.57
C SER A 178 7.99 -14.19 10.41
N TRP A 179 7.47 -14.25 9.18
CA TRP A 179 6.05 -14.58 8.97
C TRP A 179 5.79 -16.05 9.30
N GLU A 180 4.62 -16.30 9.87
CA GLU A 180 4.20 -17.65 10.25
C GLU A 180 4.04 -18.52 8.98
N PRO A 181 4.69 -19.70 8.88
CA PRO A 181 4.60 -20.53 7.69
C PRO A 181 3.17 -20.88 7.25
N ASN A 182 2.26 -21.05 8.21
CA ASN A 182 0.85 -21.33 7.95
C ASN A 182 0.07 -20.15 7.35
N ASP A 183 0.64 -18.94 7.39
CA ASP A 183 0.04 -17.76 6.76
C ASP A 183 0.47 -17.59 5.30
N LEU A 184 1.59 -18.17 4.87
CA LEU A 184 2.14 -17.99 3.51
C LEU A 184 1.17 -18.34 2.36
N PRO A 185 0.24 -19.31 2.50
CA PRO A 185 -0.75 -19.57 1.45
C PRO A 185 -1.87 -18.51 1.35
N LYS A 186 -1.93 -17.56 2.29
CA LYS A 186 -3.02 -16.57 2.36
C LYS A 186 -2.63 -15.31 1.59
N TRP A 187 -3.63 -14.67 0.98
CA TRP A 187 -3.46 -13.48 0.15
C TRP A 187 -2.70 -12.33 0.84
N TYR A 188 -2.84 -12.17 2.17
CA TYR A 188 -2.17 -11.09 2.90
C TYR A 188 -0.68 -11.34 3.17
N ALA A 189 -0.20 -12.55 2.87
CA ALA A 189 1.19 -12.96 2.95
C ALA A 189 1.76 -13.29 1.56
N ALA A 190 1.14 -12.74 0.50
CA ALA A 190 1.61 -12.91 -0.86
C ALA A 190 3.09 -12.48 -0.99
N PRO A 191 3.89 -13.21 -1.79
CA PRO A 191 5.26 -12.82 -2.07
C PRO A 191 5.34 -11.41 -2.68
N VAL A 192 6.40 -10.67 -2.40
CA VAL A 192 6.70 -9.35 -2.98
C VAL A 192 7.90 -9.49 -3.90
N GLY A 193 7.75 -9.05 -5.16
CA GLY A 193 8.81 -9.11 -6.17
C GLY A 193 8.99 -7.78 -6.90
N GLY A 194 10.05 -7.71 -7.72
CA GLY A 194 10.33 -6.55 -8.57
C GLY A 194 9.31 -6.38 -9.70
N LEU A 195 8.63 -7.46 -10.10
CA LEU A 195 7.47 -7.43 -10.99
C LEU A 195 6.31 -8.17 -10.32
N ASN A 196 5.23 -7.44 -10.02
CA ASN A 196 4.02 -8.00 -9.41
C ASN A 196 2.88 -8.00 -10.42
N LEU A 197 1.91 -8.91 -10.27
CA LEU A 197 0.68 -8.89 -11.07
C LEU A 197 -0.48 -9.41 -10.23
N ALA A 198 -1.61 -8.69 -10.23
CA ALA A 198 -2.86 -9.13 -9.59
C ALA A 198 -2.67 -9.54 -8.12
N ASP A 199 -2.10 -8.64 -7.31
CA ASP A 199 -1.77 -8.85 -5.89
C ASP A 199 -0.83 -10.04 -5.63
N ASN A 200 -0.14 -10.54 -6.67
CA ASN A 200 0.59 -11.81 -6.65
C ASN A 200 -0.25 -12.99 -6.16
N CYS A 201 -1.56 -12.90 -6.40
CA CYS A 201 -2.54 -13.89 -6.01
C CYS A 201 -3.18 -14.51 -7.25
N ILE A 202 -3.62 -15.77 -7.11
CA ILE A 202 -4.50 -16.41 -8.08
C ILE A 202 -5.87 -16.62 -7.44
N GLU A 203 -6.92 -16.28 -8.17
CA GLU A 203 -8.28 -16.60 -7.74
C GLU A 203 -8.62 -18.03 -8.15
N VAL A 204 -9.08 -18.83 -7.18
CA VAL A 204 -9.49 -20.22 -7.41
C VAL A 204 -10.98 -20.33 -7.13
N THR A 205 -11.76 -20.57 -8.18
CA THR A 205 -13.21 -20.79 -8.10
C THR A 205 -13.51 -22.25 -8.43
N ALA A 206 -14.21 -22.95 -7.53
CA ALA A 206 -14.59 -24.35 -7.72
C ALA A 206 -16.12 -24.49 -7.70
N PHE A 207 -16.65 -25.24 -8.67
CA PHE A 207 -18.08 -25.55 -8.76
C PHE A 207 -18.29 -27.06 -8.58
N PRO A 208 -19.25 -27.50 -7.76
CA PRO A 208 -19.57 -28.91 -7.63
C PRO A 208 -20.17 -29.44 -8.95
N SER A 209 -19.63 -30.54 -9.47
CA SER A 209 -20.06 -31.14 -10.74
C SER A 209 -21.33 -32.01 -10.64
N GLY A 210 -22.20 -31.78 -9.64
CA GLY A 210 -23.47 -32.51 -9.48
C GLY A 210 -23.48 -33.63 -8.42
N GLY A 211 -22.94 -33.38 -7.22
CA GLY A 211 -23.10 -34.23 -6.04
C GLY A 211 -23.85 -33.52 -4.91
N ARG A 212 -24.49 -34.26 -4.00
CA ARG A 212 -25.05 -33.70 -2.76
C ARG A 212 -23.89 -33.20 -1.89
N VAL A 213 -23.84 -31.90 -1.60
CA VAL A 213 -23.01 -31.36 -0.52
C VAL A 213 -23.63 -31.81 0.79
N GLY A 214 -23.03 -32.81 1.42
CA GLY A 214 -23.38 -33.27 2.76
C GLY A 214 -22.41 -32.69 3.78
N TRP A 215 -22.92 -32.34 4.95
CA TRP A 215 -22.12 -32.05 6.13
C TRP A 215 -22.23 -33.29 7.03
N GLU A 216 -21.11 -33.95 7.33
CA GLU A 216 -21.02 -34.89 8.46
C GLU A 216 -20.68 -34.11 9.74
#